data_AF-A0A9D9ZLI5-F1
#
_entry.id   AF-A0A9D9ZLI5-F1
#
_cell.length_a   1.000
_cell.length_b   1.000
_cell.length_c   1.000
_cell.angle_alpha   90.00
_cell.angle_beta   90.00
_cell.angle_gamma   90.00
#
_symmetry.space_group_name_H-M   'P 1'
#
loop_
_entity.id
_entity.type
_entity.pdbx_description
1 polymer ?
#
loop_
_entity_poly.entity_id
_entity_poly.type
_entity_poly.pdbx_seq_one_letter_code
_entity_poly.pdbx_strand_id
1 'polypeptide(L)'
;MLETLVFREIRYSSNNEQELIENKNRLNKNPNDTVALQNLASIYHALKENEKAIEIYEKLVKLKPNNHEFKAFLGYLYYENEQLDKAEENLNEALEIDTMEPFVLFLLGNVYARKGKISEAVDCYDLALFLDFDMYVAHIDFARKYEHMGRHKRALREYKAAYEIDSRDEGLIEKIKYIENKCSTTYKCDGEVDAGKHLITN
;
A
#
# COMPACT_ATOMS: atom_id res chain seq x y z
N MET A 1 8.12 -16.26 -4.25
CA MET A 1 6.85 -15.55 -4.51
C MET A 1 6.12 -15.50 -3.18
N LEU A 2 6.26 -14.41 -2.42
CA LEU A 2 5.32 -14.19 -1.32
C LEU A 2 3.94 -14.34 -1.93
N GLU A 3 3.17 -15.36 -1.50
CA GLU A 3 1.74 -15.14 -1.40
C GLU A 3 1.65 -13.88 -0.57
N THR A 4 1.35 -12.74 -1.21
CA THR A 4 1.40 -11.40 -0.64
C THR A 4 0.38 -11.29 0.50
N LEU A 5 0.71 -11.90 1.65
CA LEU A 5 0.05 -11.75 2.93
C LEU A 5 -0.02 -10.26 3.29
N VAL A 6 0.96 -9.48 2.78
CA VAL A 6 0.99 -8.03 2.85
C VAL A 6 -0.29 -7.37 2.29
N PHE A 7 -1.06 -8.07 1.46
CA PHE A 7 -2.27 -7.48 0.93
C PHE A 7 -3.45 -8.42 0.78
N ARG A 8 -3.36 -9.68 1.21
CA ARG A 8 -4.45 -10.65 1.07
C ARG A 8 -5.71 -10.25 1.85
N GLU A 9 -5.53 -9.45 2.91
CA GLU A 9 -6.58 -9.09 3.88
C GLU A 9 -7.21 -7.71 3.67
N ILE A 10 -6.73 -6.88 2.71
CA ILE A 10 -7.37 -5.58 2.47
C ILE A 10 -8.62 -5.74 1.63
N ARG A 11 -9.66 -6.32 2.23
CA ARG A 11 -11.01 -6.33 1.68
C ARG A 11 -11.78 -5.22 2.35
N TYR A 12 -12.09 -4.17 1.60
CA TYR A 12 -13.24 -3.36 1.94
C TYR A 12 -14.46 -4.24 1.73
N SER A 13 -14.97 -4.84 2.80
CA SER A 13 -16.21 -5.60 2.76
C SER A 13 -17.31 -4.69 3.30
N SER A 14 -18.54 -4.89 2.84
CA SER A 14 -19.76 -4.30 3.40
C SER A 14 -19.98 -4.68 4.87
N ASN A 15 -19.05 -5.44 5.47
CA ASN A 15 -19.08 -5.99 6.81
C ASN A 15 -18.00 -5.40 7.75
N ASN A 16 -17.27 -4.36 7.32
CA ASN A 16 -16.22 -3.71 8.12
C ASN A 16 -16.69 -3.33 9.54
N GLU A 17 -17.95 -2.92 9.72
CA GLU A 17 -18.50 -2.59 11.05
C GLU A 17 -18.62 -3.82 11.95
N GLN A 18 -19.12 -4.94 11.42
CA GLN A 18 -19.22 -6.20 12.15
C GLN A 18 -17.83 -6.75 12.49
N GLU A 19 -16.93 -6.76 11.51
CA GLU A 19 -15.54 -7.20 11.68
C GLU A 19 -14.80 -6.34 12.71
N LEU A 20 -15.05 -5.03 12.73
CA LEU A 20 -14.46 -4.11 13.71
C LEU A 20 -14.96 -4.41 15.13
N ILE A 21 -16.26 -4.68 15.31
CA ILE A 21 -16.82 -5.08 16.61
C ILE A 21 -16.23 -6.42 17.06
N GLU A 22 -16.15 -7.40 16.15
CA GLU A 22 -15.63 -8.73 16.45
C GLU A 22 -14.15 -8.69 16.86
N ASN A 23 -13.31 -8.00 16.08
CA ASN A 23 -11.88 -7.88 16.40
C ASN A 23 -11.65 -7.08 17.68
N LYS A 24 -12.45 -6.03 17.98
CA LYS A 24 -12.40 -5.36 19.29
C LYS A 24 -12.77 -6.29 20.44
N ASN A 25 -13.78 -7.14 20.29
CA ASN A 25 -14.15 -8.12 21.30
C ASN A 25 -13.05 -9.17 21.53
N ARG A 26 -12.37 -9.61 20.47
CA ARG A 26 -11.19 -10.48 20.58
C ARG A 26 -10.08 -9.79 21.38
N LEU A 27 -9.80 -8.52 21.08
CA LEU A 27 -8.77 -7.75 21.80
C LEU A 27 -9.13 -7.44 23.26
N ASN A 28 -10.42 -7.32 23.59
CA ASN A 28 -10.86 -7.22 24.98
C ASN A 28 -10.55 -8.51 25.78
N LYS A 29 -10.63 -9.68 25.13
CA LYS A 29 -10.30 -10.98 25.76
C LYS A 29 -8.80 -11.26 25.76
N ASN A 30 -8.11 -10.91 24.68
CA ASN A 30 -6.67 -11.05 24.51
C ASN A 30 -6.10 -9.82 23.80
N PRO A 31 -5.56 -8.85 24.54
CA PRO A 31 -5.02 -7.61 23.97
C PRO A 31 -3.86 -7.81 22.97
N ASN A 32 -3.22 -8.97 22.98
CA ASN A 32 -2.06 -9.28 22.13
C ASN A 32 -2.38 -10.32 21.05
N ASP A 33 -3.66 -10.54 20.74
CA ASP A 33 -4.09 -11.36 19.59
C ASP A 33 -3.61 -10.71 18.29
N THR A 34 -2.52 -11.21 17.72
CA THR A 34 -1.88 -10.60 16.54
C THR A 34 -2.77 -10.64 15.31
N VAL A 35 -3.60 -11.67 15.16
CA VAL A 35 -4.54 -11.77 14.03
C VAL A 35 -5.62 -10.71 14.17
N ALA A 36 -6.18 -10.52 15.37
CA ALA A 36 -7.18 -9.48 15.59
C ALA A 36 -6.59 -8.06 15.40
N LEU A 37 -5.33 -7.85 15.79
CA LEU A 37 -4.61 -6.60 15.54
C LEU A 37 -4.41 -6.36 14.03
N GLN A 38 -3.92 -7.35 13.27
CA GLN A 38 -3.74 -7.23 11.82
C GLN A 38 -5.06 -6.90 11.09
N ASN A 39 -6.13 -7.63 11.41
CA ASN A 39 -7.46 -7.35 10.85
C ASN A 39 -7.93 -5.93 11.17
N LEU A 40 -7.78 -5.49 12.44
CA LEU A 40 -8.21 -4.17 12.86
C LEU A 40 -7.40 -3.06 12.17
N ALA A 41 -6.08 -3.24 12.00
CA ALA A 41 -5.24 -2.32 11.25
C ALA A 41 -5.64 -2.25 9.77
N SER A 42 -5.93 -3.40 9.14
CA SER A 42 -6.42 -3.48 7.77
C SER A 42 -7.75 -2.73 7.60
N ILE A 43 -8.68 -2.88 8.55
CA ILE A 43 -9.95 -2.16 8.56
C ILE A 43 -9.71 -0.65 8.71
N TYR A 44 -8.87 -0.22 9.66
CA TYR A 44 -8.56 1.20 9.83
C TYR A 44 -7.89 1.82 8.60
N HIS A 45 -6.95 1.10 7.97
CA HIS A 45 -6.36 1.53 6.71
C HIS A 45 -7.41 1.63 5.60
N ALA A 46 -8.32 0.66 5.48
CA ALA A 46 -9.42 0.72 4.51
C ALA A 46 -10.34 1.94 4.75
N LEU A 47 -10.61 2.29 6.02
CA LEU A 47 -11.37 3.46 6.43
C LEU A 47 -10.61 4.79 6.31
N LYS A 48 -9.38 4.78 5.80
CA LYS A 48 -8.46 5.95 5.72
C LYS A 48 -8.02 6.50 7.09
N GLU A 49 -8.23 5.75 8.17
CA GLU A 49 -7.73 6.06 9.50
C GLU A 49 -6.29 5.51 9.64
N ASN A 50 -5.38 5.98 8.79
CA ASN A 50 -4.01 5.46 8.67
C ASN A 50 -3.23 5.55 9.99
N GLU A 51 -3.43 6.59 10.79
CA GLU A 51 -2.76 6.78 12.08
C GLU A 51 -3.07 5.64 13.05
N LYS A 52 -4.33 5.18 13.11
CA LYS A 52 -4.71 4.04 13.96
C LYS A 52 -4.14 2.73 13.44
N ALA A 53 -4.03 2.57 12.12
CA ALA A 53 -3.37 1.40 11.53
C ALA A 53 -1.88 1.38 11.89
N ILE A 54 -1.21 2.53 11.82
CA ILE A 54 0.19 2.70 12.23
C ILE A 54 0.38 2.35 13.71
N GLU A 55 -0.42 2.89 14.62
CA GLU A 55 -0.34 2.58 16.06
C GLU A 55 -0.44 1.06 16.34
N ILE A 56 -1.32 0.37 15.61
CA ILE A 56 -1.46 -1.08 15.74
C ILE A 56 -0.24 -1.82 15.20
N TYR A 57 0.31 -1.41 14.05
CA TYR A 57 1.50 -2.05 13.51
C TYR A 57 2.75 -1.77 14.35
N GLU A 58 2.88 -0.58 14.95
CA GLU A 58 3.91 -0.29 15.96
C GLU A 58 3.80 -1.26 17.15
N LYS A 59 2.58 -1.59 17.58
CA LYS A 59 2.36 -2.60 18.62
C LYS A 59 2.72 -4.02 18.13
N LEU A 60 2.35 -4.39 16.91
CA LEU A 60 2.66 -5.70 16.33
C LEU A 60 4.17 -5.92 16.22
N VAL A 61 4.92 -4.91 15.78
CA VAL A 61 6.40 -4.95 15.71
C VAL A 61 7.00 -5.12 17.11
N LYS A 62 6.46 -4.45 18.14
CA LYS A 62 6.90 -4.66 19.54
C LYS A 62 6.59 -6.06 20.06
N LEU A 63 5.46 -6.66 19.66
CA LEU A 63 5.08 -8.01 20.06
C LEU A 63 5.90 -9.10 19.35
N LYS A 64 6.27 -8.87 18.10
CA LYS A 64 7.06 -9.80 17.27
C LYS A 64 8.17 -9.05 16.53
N PRO A 65 9.28 -8.69 17.21
CA PRO A 65 10.34 -7.87 16.63
C PRO A 65 11.08 -8.53 15.46
N ASN A 66 11.09 -9.86 15.38
CA ASN A 66 11.75 -10.61 14.30
C ASN A 66 10.79 -10.97 13.16
N ASN A 67 9.60 -10.36 13.09
CA ASN A 67 8.69 -10.58 11.97
C ASN A 67 8.92 -9.48 10.91
N HIS A 68 9.61 -9.85 9.83
CA HIS A 68 9.92 -8.92 8.73
C HIS A 68 8.66 -8.36 8.05
N GLU A 69 7.60 -9.16 7.90
CA GLU A 69 6.34 -8.71 7.30
C GLU A 69 5.71 -7.55 8.07
N PHE A 70 5.68 -7.61 9.40
CA PHE A 70 5.12 -6.53 10.23
C PHE A 70 5.89 -5.23 10.09
N LYS A 71 7.22 -5.32 9.99
CA LYS A 71 8.08 -4.16 9.72
C LYS A 71 7.86 -3.61 8.32
N ALA A 72 7.82 -4.47 7.30
CA ALA A 72 7.58 -4.08 5.92
C ALA A 72 6.23 -3.35 5.77
N PHE A 73 5.18 -3.87 6.42
CA PHE A 73 3.87 -3.23 6.47
C PHE A 73 3.87 -1.88 7.18
N LEU A 74 4.55 -1.78 8.32
CA LEU A 74 4.67 -0.51 9.03
C LEU A 74 5.39 0.53 8.16
N GLY A 75 6.45 0.10 7.46
CA GLY A 75 7.15 0.91 6.47
C GLY A 75 6.24 1.37 5.32
N TYR A 76 5.41 0.47 4.79
CA TYR A 76 4.40 0.79 3.78
C TYR A 76 3.37 1.84 4.29
N LEU A 77 2.86 1.66 5.50
CA LEU A 77 1.91 2.62 6.09
C LEU A 77 2.54 4.00 6.29
N TYR A 78 3.81 4.07 6.72
CA TYR A 78 4.53 5.33 6.81
C TYR A 78 4.78 5.97 5.43
N TYR A 79 5.12 5.17 4.41
CA TYR A 79 5.26 5.65 3.03
C TYR A 79 3.95 6.28 2.50
N GLU A 80 2.82 5.59 2.73
CA GLU A 80 1.49 6.05 2.31
C GLU A 80 1.03 7.33 3.04
N ASN A 81 1.61 7.61 4.21
CA ASN A 81 1.37 8.79 5.04
C ASN A 81 2.52 9.82 4.97
N GLU A 82 3.38 9.72 3.96
CA GLU A 82 4.48 10.65 3.65
C GLU A 82 5.57 10.76 4.74
N GLN A 83 5.61 9.83 5.69
CA GLN A 83 6.65 9.72 6.71
C GLN A 83 7.84 8.92 6.16
N LEU A 84 8.52 9.49 5.14
CA LEU A 84 9.51 8.77 4.34
C LEU A 84 10.72 8.26 5.14
N ASP A 85 11.16 8.98 6.17
CA ASP A 85 12.29 8.55 7.01
C ASP A 85 11.95 7.29 7.82
N LYS A 86 10.76 7.25 8.43
CA LYS A 86 10.30 6.06 9.15
C LYS A 86 10.00 4.88 8.22
N ALA A 87 9.54 5.18 7.00
CA ALA A 87 9.36 4.17 5.97
C ALA A 87 10.69 3.51 5.60
N GLU A 88 11.73 4.32 5.32
CA GLU A 88 13.10 3.84 5.05
C GLU A 88 13.63 2.98 6.19
N GLU A 89 13.53 3.45 7.44
CA GLU A 89 13.97 2.71 8.63
C GLU A 89 13.31 1.33 8.73
N ASN A 90 11.98 1.27 8.68
CA ASN A 90 11.26 0.01 8.86
C ASN A 90 11.44 -0.97 7.70
N LEU A 91 11.57 -0.48 6.46
CA LEU A 91 11.84 -1.33 5.30
C LEU A 91 13.27 -1.89 5.33
N ASN A 92 14.26 -1.09 5.75
CA ASN A 92 15.62 -1.57 5.96
C ASN A 92 15.68 -2.62 7.07
N GLU A 93 15.04 -2.38 8.22
CA GLU A 93 14.97 -3.38 9.29
C GLU A 93 14.24 -4.67 8.85
N ALA A 94 13.24 -4.57 7.97
CA ALA A 94 12.61 -5.76 7.38
C ALA A 94 13.61 -6.56 6.53
N LEU A 95 14.42 -5.87 5.72
CA LEU A 95 15.47 -6.48 4.89
C LEU A 95 16.66 -7.01 5.69
N GLU A 96 16.93 -6.48 6.89
CA GLU A 96 17.93 -7.06 7.80
C GLU A 96 17.51 -8.45 8.32
N ILE A 97 16.20 -8.67 8.49
CA ILE A 97 15.65 -9.95 8.93
C ILE A 97 15.51 -10.92 7.75
N ASP A 98 14.97 -10.44 6.62
CA ASP A 98 14.88 -11.20 5.38
C ASP A 98 15.41 -10.38 4.19
N THR A 99 16.66 -10.69 3.83
CA THR A 99 17.45 -9.94 2.84
C THR A 99 16.96 -10.10 1.40
N MET A 100 16.07 -11.05 1.09
CA MET A 100 15.73 -11.42 -0.28
C MET A 100 14.24 -11.28 -0.56
N GLU A 101 13.68 -10.13 -0.18
CA GLU A 101 12.26 -9.83 -0.37
C GLU A 101 12.02 -8.78 -1.49
N PRO A 102 11.72 -9.22 -2.73
CA PRO A 102 11.60 -8.32 -3.89
C PRO A 102 10.56 -7.21 -3.70
N PHE A 103 9.46 -7.51 -3.02
CA PHE A 103 8.43 -6.53 -2.75
C PHE A 103 8.89 -5.42 -1.79
N VAL A 104 9.66 -5.78 -0.76
CA VAL A 104 10.21 -4.82 0.22
C VAL A 104 11.26 -3.93 -0.44
N LEU A 105 12.10 -4.51 -1.31
CA LEU A 105 13.06 -3.76 -2.14
C LEU A 105 12.35 -2.77 -3.05
N PHE A 106 11.26 -3.16 -3.71
CA PHE A 106 10.47 -2.22 -4.51
C PHE A 106 9.90 -1.06 -3.69
N LEU A 107 9.34 -1.34 -2.51
CA LEU A 107 8.85 -0.27 -1.62
C LEU A 107 9.97 0.67 -1.18
N LEU A 108 11.15 0.13 -0.87
CA LEU A 108 12.31 0.92 -0.49
C LEU A 108 12.79 1.79 -1.66
N GLY A 109 12.79 1.25 -2.88
CA GLY A 109 13.05 2.01 -4.10
C GLY A 109 12.09 3.18 -4.27
N ASN A 110 10.79 2.97 -4.01
CA ASN A 110 9.78 4.05 -4.05
C ASN A 110 10.05 5.13 -3.00
N VAL A 111 10.46 4.73 -1.79
CA VAL A 111 10.87 5.67 -0.73
C VAL A 111 12.07 6.50 -1.19
N TYR A 112 13.12 5.86 -1.70
CA TYR A 112 14.31 6.56 -2.20
C TYR A 112 14.00 7.50 -3.36
N ALA A 113 13.18 7.07 -4.31
CA ALA A 113 12.74 7.92 -5.42
C ALA A 113 12.02 9.18 -4.93
N ARG A 114 11.08 9.05 -3.99
CA ARG A 114 10.38 10.20 -3.39
C ARG A 114 11.29 11.11 -2.57
N LYS A 115 12.38 10.57 -2.01
CA LYS A 115 13.43 11.35 -1.33
C LYS A 115 14.45 11.97 -2.29
N GLY A 116 14.36 11.71 -3.61
CA GLY A 116 15.31 12.19 -4.61
C GLY A 116 16.64 11.42 -4.65
N LYS A 117 16.73 10.29 -3.93
CA LYS A 117 17.88 9.37 -3.91
C LYS A 117 17.79 8.42 -5.11
N ILE A 118 18.02 8.96 -6.31
CA ILE A 118 17.69 8.25 -7.56
C ILE A 118 18.59 7.02 -7.78
N SER A 119 19.89 7.09 -7.45
CA SER A 119 20.79 5.95 -7.55
C SER A 119 20.34 4.77 -6.71
N GLU A 120 20.06 5.02 -5.42
CA GLU A 120 19.64 4.00 -4.47
C GLU A 120 18.28 3.41 -4.84
N ALA A 121 17.39 4.22 -5.42
CA ALA A 121 16.12 3.74 -5.95
C ALA A 121 16.33 2.73 -7.09
N VAL A 122 17.19 3.06 -8.06
CA VAL A 122 17.52 2.18 -9.20
C VAL A 122 18.14 0.88 -8.69
N ASP A 123 19.10 0.94 -7.76
CA ASP A 123 19.72 -0.26 -7.19
C ASP A 123 18.69 -1.19 -6.53
N CYS A 124 17.71 -0.63 -5.80
CA CYS A 124 16.62 -1.41 -5.20
C CYS A 124 15.71 -2.05 -6.25
N TYR A 125 15.35 -1.31 -7.29
CA TYR A 125 14.50 -1.82 -8.37
C TYR A 125 15.20 -2.92 -9.18
N ASP A 126 16.48 -2.74 -9.51
CA ASP A 126 17.26 -3.74 -10.22
C ASP A 126 17.37 -5.03 -9.42
N LEU A 127 17.59 -4.94 -8.11
CA LEU A 127 17.60 -6.13 -7.25
C LEU A 127 16.23 -6.78 -7.13
N ALA A 128 15.14 -5.99 -7.03
CA ALA A 128 13.78 -6.54 -7.02
C ALA A 128 13.48 -7.30 -8.33
N LEU A 129 13.83 -6.71 -9.47
CA LEU A 129 13.66 -7.34 -10.79
C LEU A 129 14.52 -8.61 -10.93
N PHE A 130 15.75 -8.58 -10.42
CA PHE A 130 16.63 -9.76 -10.40
C PHE A 130 16.03 -10.93 -9.59
N LEU A 131 15.24 -10.62 -8.56
CA LEU A 131 14.52 -11.60 -7.74
C LEU A 131 13.13 -11.96 -8.30
N ASP A 132 12.93 -11.79 -9.61
CA ASP A 132 11.69 -12.07 -10.35
C ASP A 132 10.47 -11.26 -9.86
N PHE A 133 10.67 -10.01 -9.42
CA PHE A 133 9.54 -9.15 -9.07
C PHE A 133 8.77 -8.71 -10.32
N ASP A 134 7.52 -9.15 -10.42
CA ASP A 134 6.62 -8.76 -11.51
C ASP A 134 5.96 -7.39 -11.22
N MET A 135 6.57 -6.34 -11.77
CA MET A 135 6.06 -4.96 -11.69
C MET A 135 4.64 -4.80 -12.21
N TYR A 136 4.32 -5.50 -13.31
CA TYR A 136 3.01 -5.42 -13.91
C TYR A 136 1.95 -5.94 -12.95
N VAL A 137 2.16 -7.16 -12.42
CA VAL A 137 1.25 -7.79 -11.45
C VAL A 137 1.15 -6.97 -10.16
N ALA A 138 2.27 -6.41 -9.68
CA ALA A 138 2.27 -5.57 -8.48
C ALA A 138 1.36 -4.35 -8.62
N HIS A 139 1.50 -3.57 -9.70
CA HIS A 139 0.64 -2.41 -9.96
C HIS A 139 -0.83 -2.81 -10.12
N ILE A 140 -1.13 -3.93 -10.81
CA ILE A 140 -2.50 -4.44 -10.91
C ILE A 140 -3.10 -4.77 -9.54
N ASP A 141 -2.33 -5.41 -8.67
CA ASP A 141 -2.79 -5.80 -7.34
C ASP A 141 -3.01 -4.60 -6.42
N PHE A 142 -2.10 -3.61 -6.42
CA PHE A 142 -2.32 -2.34 -5.73
C PHE A 142 -3.57 -1.62 -6.24
N ALA A 143 -3.73 -1.53 -7.56
CA ALA A 143 -4.86 -0.86 -8.18
C ALA A 143 -6.20 -1.45 -7.73
N ARG A 144 -6.32 -2.79 -7.76
CA ARG A 144 -7.52 -3.51 -7.29
C ARG A 144 -7.80 -3.23 -5.82
N LYS A 145 -6.78 -3.22 -4.96
CA LYS A 145 -6.95 -2.98 -3.52
C LYS A 145 -7.43 -1.56 -3.25
N TYR A 146 -6.81 -0.57 -3.89
CA TYR A 146 -7.29 0.80 -3.79
C TYR A 146 -8.70 0.96 -4.32
N GLU A 147 -9.06 0.26 -5.40
CA GLU A 147 -10.43 0.26 -5.91
C GLU A 147 -11.40 -0.31 -4.87
N HIS A 148 -11.07 -1.47 -4.27
CA HIS A 148 -11.88 -2.06 -3.21
C HIS A 148 -12.04 -1.08 -2.04
N MET A 149 -10.97 -0.42 -1.60
CA MET A 149 -11.02 0.63 -0.57
C MET A 149 -11.76 1.93 -0.99
N GLY A 150 -12.28 2.02 -2.22
CA GLY A 150 -12.90 3.25 -2.73
C GLY A 150 -11.91 4.39 -3.02
N ARG A 151 -10.60 4.13 -2.97
CA ARG A 151 -9.52 5.08 -3.24
C ARG A 151 -9.28 5.19 -4.76
N HIS A 152 -10.31 5.57 -5.50
CA HIS A 152 -10.33 5.51 -6.97
C HIS A 152 -9.20 6.30 -7.66
N LYS A 153 -8.79 7.46 -7.13
CA LYS A 153 -7.64 8.21 -7.66
C LYS A 153 -6.33 7.43 -7.56
N ARG A 154 -6.07 6.77 -6.42
CA ARG A 154 -4.88 5.92 -6.24
C ARG A 154 -4.96 4.68 -7.14
N ALA A 155 -6.11 4.02 -7.17
CA ALA A 155 -6.36 2.89 -8.07
C ALA A 155 -6.07 3.24 -9.54
N LEU A 156 -6.50 4.42 -9.99
CA LEU A 156 -6.25 4.88 -11.35
C LEU A 156 -4.77 5.09 -11.65
N ARG A 157 -4.00 5.65 -10.71
CA ARG A 157 -2.54 5.83 -10.88
C ARG A 157 -1.85 4.48 -11.08
N GLU A 158 -2.18 3.50 -10.24
CA GLU A 158 -1.59 2.17 -10.32
C GLU A 158 -1.98 1.44 -11.61
N TYR A 159 -3.25 1.51 -12.03
CA TYR A 159 -3.65 0.94 -13.33
C TYR A 159 -2.92 1.59 -14.51
N LYS A 160 -2.65 2.90 -14.46
CA LYS A 160 -1.86 3.60 -15.49
C LYS A 160 -0.41 3.17 -15.48
N ALA A 161 0.22 2.98 -14.32
CA ALA A 161 1.58 2.47 -14.23
C ALA A 161 1.70 1.04 -14.80
N ALA A 162 0.73 0.15 -14.53
CA ALA A 162 0.68 -1.17 -15.17
C ALA A 162 0.57 -1.07 -16.71
N TYR A 163 -0.22 -0.12 -17.21
CA TYR A 163 -0.40 0.10 -18.64
C TYR A 163 0.87 0.63 -19.34
N GLU A 164 1.66 1.43 -18.64
CA GLU A 164 2.97 1.89 -19.13
C GLU A 164 3.97 0.73 -19.30
N ILE A 165 3.81 -0.36 -18.53
CA ILE A 165 4.63 -1.57 -18.60
C ILE A 165 4.16 -2.49 -19.73
N ASP A 166 2.87 -2.87 -19.76
CA ASP A 166 2.27 -3.61 -20.87
C ASP A 166 1.00 -2.93 -21.39
N SER A 167 1.18 -2.17 -22.46
CA SER A 167 0.11 -1.38 -23.09
C SER A 167 -0.86 -2.21 -23.95
N ARG A 168 -0.67 -3.52 -24.06
CA ARG A 168 -1.48 -4.42 -24.91
C ARG A 168 -2.59 -5.12 -24.15
N ASP A 169 -2.63 -5.01 -22.81
CA ASP A 169 -3.73 -5.58 -22.02
C ASP A 169 -5.03 -4.79 -22.27
N GLU A 170 -5.87 -5.31 -23.17
CA GLU A 170 -7.16 -4.72 -23.52
C GLU A 170 -8.11 -4.64 -22.32
N GLY A 171 -8.06 -5.63 -21.41
CA GLY A 171 -8.86 -5.65 -20.18
C GLY A 171 -8.47 -4.53 -19.22
N LEU A 172 -7.18 -4.20 -19.15
CA LEU A 172 -6.66 -3.07 -18.38
C LEU A 172 -7.14 -1.72 -18.96
N ILE A 173 -7.17 -1.56 -20.29
CA ILE A 173 -7.67 -0.33 -20.94
C ILE A 173 -9.13 -0.08 -20.56
N GLU A 174 -9.98 -1.11 -20.63
CA GLU A 174 -11.39 -1.01 -20.22
C GLU A 174 -11.51 -0.65 -18.74
N LYS A 175 -10.67 -1.26 -17.89
CA LYS A 175 -10.65 -0.99 -16.46
C LYS A 175 -10.26 0.46 -16.14
N ILE A 176 -9.24 1.01 -16.81
CA ILE A 176 -8.83 2.42 -16.67
C ILE A 176 -10.01 3.34 -17.00
N LYS A 177 -10.67 3.13 -18.15
CA LYS A 177 -11.84 3.94 -18.55
C LYS A 177 -12.98 3.87 -17.52
N TYR A 178 -13.25 2.69 -16.96
CA TYR A 178 -14.25 2.52 -15.91
C TYR A 178 -13.92 3.34 -14.65
N ILE A 179 -12.67 3.27 -14.18
CA ILE A 179 -12.23 4.00 -12.99
C ILE A 179 -12.18 5.51 -13.24
N GLU A 180 -11.77 5.98 -14.42
CA GLU A 180 -11.78 7.39 -14.80
C GLU A 180 -13.20 7.98 -14.72
N ASN A 181 -14.19 7.26 -15.25
CA ASN A 181 -15.60 7.65 -15.15
C ASN A 181 -16.08 7.71 -13.69
N LYS A 182 -15.69 6.75 -12.84
CA LYS A 182 -16.00 6.78 -11.40
C LYS A 182 -15.34 7.96 -10.68
N CYS A 183 -14.10 8.30 -11.01
CA CYS A 183 -13.43 9.48 -10.47
C CYS A 183 -14.16 10.76 -10.89
N SER A 184 -14.54 10.89 -12.17
CA SER A 184 -15.23 12.08 -12.70
C SER A 184 -16.61 12.34 -12.07
N THR A 185 -17.31 11.28 -11.66
CA THR A 185 -18.64 11.37 -11.02
C THR A 185 -18.55 11.68 -9.51
N THR A 186 -17.44 11.35 -8.84
CA THR A 186 -17.18 11.68 -7.43
C THR A 186 -16.77 13.14 -7.19
N TYR A 187 -16.26 13.85 -8.21
CA TYR A 187 -15.98 15.31 -8.14
C TYR A 187 -17.22 16.18 -7.83
N LYS A 188 -18.44 15.63 -7.91
CA LYS A 188 -19.64 16.36 -7.48
C LYS A 188 -19.88 16.33 -5.96
N CYS A 189 -19.13 15.54 -5.18
CA CYS A 189 -19.39 15.40 -3.74
C CYS A 189 -18.19 15.68 -2.81
N ASP A 190 -16.94 15.51 -3.24
CA ASP A 190 -15.78 15.71 -2.35
C ASP A 190 -14.82 16.80 -2.88
N GLY A 191 -14.79 17.93 -2.16
CA GLY A 191 -13.99 19.13 -2.47
C GLY A 191 -12.50 18.99 -2.19
N GLU A 192 -11.79 18.15 -2.95
CA GLU A 192 -10.33 18.19 -2.99
C GLU A 192 -9.84 19.16 -4.08
N VAL A 193 -9.27 20.27 -3.63
CA VAL A 193 -8.62 21.30 -4.47
C VAL A 193 -7.33 20.71 -5.03
N ASP A 194 -7.30 20.51 -6.35
CA ASP A 194 -6.11 20.07 -7.07
C ASP A 194 -5.14 21.25 -7.20
N ALA A 195 -4.16 21.33 -6.29
CA ALA A 195 -3.03 22.25 -6.37
C ALA A 195 -2.03 21.70 -7.41
N GLY A 196 -2.34 21.89 -8.69
CA GLY A 196 -1.57 21.29 -9.77
C GLY A 196 -1.77 21.90 -11.15
N LYS A 197 -2.11 23.19 -11.27
CA LYS A 197 -2.05 23.93 -12.54
C LYS A 197 -1.38 25.29 -12.38
N HIS A 198 -0.05 25.30 -12.46
CA HIS A 198 0.70 26.45 -12.98
C HIS A 198 1.40 25.97 -14.25
N LEU A 199 0.82 26.27 -15.40
CA LEU A 199 1.24 27.37 -16.28
C LEU A 199 2.66 27.17 -16.80
N ILE A 200 2.76 26.48 -17.94
CA ILE A 200 3.81 26.77 -18.93
C ILE A 200 3.11 26.87 -20.29
N THR A 201 2.75 28.10 -20.66
CA THR A 201 2.63 28.52 -22.04
C THR A 201 3.78 29.48 -22.29
N ASN A 202 4.67 29.13 -23.21
CA ASN A 202 5.47 30.07 -23.99
C ASN A 202 5.31 29.68 -25.45
#